data_AF-A0A377M7H0-F1
#
_entry.id   AF-A0A377M7H0-F1
#
_cell.length_a   1.000
_cell.length_b   1.000
_cell.length_c   1.000
_cell.angle_alpha   90.00
_cell.angle_beta   90.00
_cell.angle_gamma   90.00
#
_symmetry.space_group_name_H-M   'P 1'
#
loop_
_entity.id
_entity.type
_entity.pdbx_description
1 polymer ?
#
loop_
_entity_poly.entity_id
_entity_poly.type
_entity_poly.pdbx_seq_one_letter_code
_entity_poly.pdbx_strand_id
1 'polypeptide(L)'
;MLPGSHWLTLTGAAQAKGRLVVYCSATNEMCEVETKAFGEKYDVKTSFIRNGSGSTLAKVDAEKKNPQADVWYGGTLDPQSQAGEMGLLQPYKSENLEQIMEKFRDPAKVKGNLSSAVYVGILGFGVNTQRLKEKNLPVPKCWKDLTKPEYKGEIQIADPQSSGTAYTALATFVQLWGEDQAFDYLKQLNGNVSQ
;
A
#
# COMPACT_ATOMS: atom_id res chain seq x y z
N MET A 1 24.66 9.42 60.54
CA MET A 1 24.33 10.80 60.11
C MET A 1 25.57 11.43 59.51
N LEU A 2 25.67 11.44 58.18
CA LEU A 2 26.53 12.32 57.38
C LEU A 2 25.84 12.44 55.99
N PRO A 3 25.91 13.59 55.32
CA PRO A 3 24.79 14.13 54.56
C PRO A 3 24.94 14.02 53.04
N GLY A 4 23.79 14.00 52.36
CA GLY A 4 23.61 14.82 51.15
C GLY A 4 23.88 14.17 49.80
N SER A 5 23.01 13.25 49.39
CA SER A 5 22.84 12.86 47.98
C SER A 5 22.33 14.05 47.16
N HIS A 6 23.18 14.70 46.38
CA HIS A 6 22.77 15.66 45.35
C HIS A 6 22.72 14.95 43.99
N TRP A 7 21.59 14.28 43.74
CA TRP A 7 21.18 13.94 42.39
C TRP A 7 20.72 15.23 41.72
N LEU A 8 21.55 15.80 40.85
CA LEU A 8 21.09 16.79 39.88
C LEU A 8 20.09 16.07 38.96
N THR A 9 18.79 16.23 39.23
CA THR A 9 17.73 15.98 38.25
C THR A 9 17.86 17.04 37.17
N LEU A 10 18.55 16.70 36.08
CA LEU A 10 18.38 17.37 34.80
C LEU A 10 16.96 17.07 34.31
N THR A 11 15.98 17.86 34.74
CA THR A 11 14.71 18.01 34.04
C THR A 11 14.96 18.78 32.76
N GLY A 12 15.59 18.10 31.79
CA GLY A 12 15.59 18.53 30.41
C GLY A 12 14.21 18.21 29.83
N ALA A 13 13.28 19.17 29.90
CA ALA A 13 12.19 19.20 28.94
C ALA A 13 12.78 19.58 27.57
N ALA A 14 13.43 18.62 26.91
CA ALA A 14 13.78 18.75 25.52
C ALA A 14 12.49 18.61 24.70
N GLN A 15 11.77 19.72 24.54
CA GLN A 15 10.71 19.86 23.54
C GLN A 15 11.35 19.97 22.15
N ALA A 16 11.91 18.87 21.66
CA ALA A 16 12.13 18.73 20.23
C ALA A 16 10.80 18.25 19.63
N LYS A 17 10.08 19.17 18.98
CA LYS A 17 9.00 18.84 18.03
C LYS A 17 9.52 17.74 17.10
N GLY A 18 8.97 16.54 17.22
CA GLY A 18 9.52 15.34 16.56
C GLY A 18 9.50 15.45 15.03
N ARG A 19 10.28 14.60 14.36
CA ARG A 19 10.16 14.38 12.91
C ARG A 19 9.45 13.07 12.64
N LEU A 20 8.74 12.99 11.51
CA LEU A 20 8.14 11.75 11.00
C LEU A 20 8.45 11.62 9.51
N VAL A 21 9.08 10.51 9.12
CA VAL A 21 9.38 10.16 7.74
C VAL A 21 8.46 9.01 7.32
N VAL A 22 7.66 9.24 6.29
CA VAL A 22 6.64 8.30 5.82
C VAL A 22 7.03 7.72 4.46
N TYR A 23 7.06 6.40 4.36
CA TYR A 23 6.94 5.73 3.05
C TYR A 23 5.48 5.63 2.69
N CYS A 24 5.08 6.36 1.67
CA CYS A 24 3.69 6.41 1.26
C CYS A 24 3.48 5.64 -0.05
N SER A 25 2.45 4.80 -0.10
CA SER A 25 2.09 4.02 -1.29
C SER A 25 0.69 4.30 -1.82
N ALA A 26 0.05 5.38 -1.37
CA ALA A 26 -1.15 5.93 -1.97
C ALA A 26 -0.81 6.79 -3.22
N THR A 27 -1.78 7.60 -3.66
CA THR A 27 -1.54 8.69 -4.63
C THR A 27 -0.72 9.79 -3.96
N ASN A 28 0.08 10.53 -4.73
CA ASN A 28 0.87 11.64 -4.18
C ASN A 28 0.01 12.66 -3.43
N GLU A 29 -1.16 13.00 -3.97
CA GLU A 29 -2.10 13.93 -3.37
C GLU A 29 -2.58 13.46 -1.99
N MET A 30 -2.96 12.19 -1.86
CA MET A 30 -3.34 11.62 -0.57
C MET A 30 -2.16 11.64 0.42
N CYS A 31 -0.95 11.28 -0.03
CA CYS A 31 0.25 11.33 0.81
C CYS A 31 0.53 12.74 1.34
N GLU A 32 0.43 13.75 0.47
CA GLU A 32 0.67 15.14 0.82
C GLU A 32 -0.39 15.67 1.79
N VAL A 33 -1.67 15.43 1.50
CA VAL A 33 -2.78 15.86 2.36
C VAL A 33 -2.67 15.26 3.75
N GLU A 34 -2.46 13.95 3.86
CA GLU A 34 -2.44 13.23 5.13
C GLU A 34 -1.21 13.60 5.97
N THR A 35 -0.02 13.66 5.36
CA THR A 35 1.20 14.01 6.10
C THR A 35 1.23 15.47 6.52
N LYS A 36 0.71 16.39 5.70
CA LYS A 36 0.55 17.80 6.07
C LYS A 36 -0.44 17.96 7.23
N ALA A 37 -1.63 17.36 7.12
CA ALA A 37 -2.65 17.44 8.16
C ALA A 37 -2.17 16.86 9.50
N PHE A 38 -1.44 15.75 9.47
CA PHE A 38 -0.82 15.19 10.67
C PHE A 38 0.21 16.14 11.30
N GLY A 39 1.09 16.71 10.47
CA GLY A 39 2.13 17.63 10.93
C GLY A 39 1.56 18.89 11.58
N GLU A 40 0.52 19.48 10.98
CA GLU A 40 -0.18 20.66 11.52
C GLU A 40 -0.91 20.34 12.83
N LYS A 41 -1.61 19.19 12.89
CA LYS A 41 -2.40 18.81 14.06
C LYS A 41 -1.55 18.54 15.31
N TYR A 42 -0.39 17.91 15.12
CA TYR A 42 0.45 17.44 16.24
C TYR A 42 1.76 18.21 16.38
N ASP A 43 1.97 19.26 15.57
CA ASP A 43 3.19 20.08 15.59
C ASP A 43 4.46 19.23 15.38
N VAL A 44 4.39 18.33 14.39
CA VAL A 44 5.45 17.37 13.99
C VAL A 44 5.95 17.72 12.60
N LYS A 45 7.28 17.70 12.40
CA LYS A 45 7.86 17.88 11.06
C LYS A 45 7.71 16.59 10.26
N THR A 46 6.69 16.54 9.40
CA THR A 46 6.41 15.39 8.54
C THR A 46 7.11 15.52 7.18
N SER A 47 7.45 14.38 6.59
CA SER A 47 7.92 14.26 5.20
C SER A 47 7.50 12.89 4.67
N PHE A 48 7.37 12.77 3.35
CA PHE A 48 7.10 11.47 2.73
C PHE A 48 7.93 11.23 1.48
N ILE A 49 8.14 9.95 1.19
CA ILE A 49 8.67 9.47 -0.08
C ILE A 49 7.61 8.52 -0.66
N ARG A 50 7.20 8.76 -1.91
CA ARG A 50 6.13 8.00 -2.55
C ARG A 50 6.66 6.95 -3.51
N ASN A 51 6.29 5.69 -3.27
CA ASN A 51 6.58 4.55 -4.16
C ASN A 51 5.38 3.58 -4.21
N GLY A 52 5.29 2.77 -5.26
CA GLY A 52 4.31 1.67 -5.31
C GLY A 52 4.59 0.62 -4.23
N SER A 53 3.56 -0.08 -3.76
CA SER A 53 3.67 -0.98 -2.60
C SER A 53 4.74 -2.08 -2.75
N GLY A 54 4.89 -2.67 -3.94
CA GLY A 54 5.93 -3.67 -4.19
C GLY A 54 7.33 -3.06 -4.12
N SER A 55 7.52 -1.89 -4.75
CA SER A 55 8.77 -1.15 -4.65
C SER A 55 9.09 -0.69 -3.23
N THR A 56 8.09 -0.30 -2.44
CA THR A 56 8.26 0.07 -1.03
C THR A 56 8.70 -1.14 -0.20
N LEU A 57 8.12 -2.32 -0.38
CA LEU A 57 8.57 -3.55 0.29
C LEU A 57 10.05 -3.82 0.00
N ALA A 58 10.45 -3.79 -1.27
CA ALA A 58 11.83 -4.02 -1.67
C ALA A 58 12.79 -3.02 -1.01
N LYS A 59 12.39 -1.76 -0.92
CA LYS A 59 13.14 -0.70 -0.25
C LYS A 59 13.26 -0.93 1.26
N VAL A 60 12.16 -1.27 1.94
CA VAL A 60 12.15 -1.58 3.38
C VAL A 60 13.05 -2.78 3.70
N ASP A 61 12.99 -3.84 2.90
CA ASP A 61 13.88 -5.00 3.09
C ASP A 61 15.35 -4.67 2.87
N ALA A 62 15.66 -3.88 1.83
CA ALA A 62 17.03 -3.44 1.55
C ALA A 62 17.60 -2.56 2.69
N GLU A 63 16.76 -1.76 3.33
CA GLU A 63 17.13 -0.84 4.41
C GLU A 63 17.01 -1.44 5.81
N LYS A 64 16.66 -2.72 5.96
CA LYS A 64 16.33 -3.34 7.27
C LYS A 64 17.40 -3.24 8.35
N LYS A 65 18.68 -3.13 7.97
CA LYS A 65 19.81 -2.96 8.92
C LYS A 65 19.96 -1.51 9.41
N ASN A 66 19.39 -0.55 8.69
CA ASN A 66 19.40 0.86 9.01
C ASN A 66 18.13 1.53 8.44
N PRO A 67 16.95 1.31 9.04
CA PRO A 67 15.68 1.81 8.51
C PRO A 67 15.70 3.33 8.31
N GLN A 68 15.22 3.80 7.15
CA GLN A 68 15.23 5.22 6.78
C GLN A 68 13.86 5.91 6.90
N ALA A 69 12.81 5.17 7.25
CA ALA A 69 11.46 5.68 7.48
C ALA A 69 10.87 5.15 8.79
N ASP A 70 9.89 5.87 9.31
CA ASP A 70 9.23 5.59 10.58
C ASP A 70 7.92 4.82 10.38
N VAL A 71 7.16 5.13 9.31
CA VAL A 71 5.85 4.52 9.01
C VAL A 71 5.69 4.24 7.52
N TRP A 72 5.08 3.11 7.19
CA TRP A 72 4.56 2.84 5.84
C TRP A 72 3.05 3.09 5.81
N TYR A 73 2.61 4.07 5.01
CA TYR A 73 1.22 4.49 4.89
C TYR A 73 0.64 4.24 3.49
N GLY A 74 -0.58 3.69 3.44
CA GLY A 74 -1.30 3.38 2.20
C GLY A 74 -0.64 2.27 1.36
N GLY A 75 -1.10 2.13 0.12
CA GLY A 75 -0.79 0.97 -0.73
C GLY A 75 -1.69 -0.25 -0.50
N THR A 76 -1.37 -1.37 -1.13
CA THR A 76 -2.07 -2.64 -0.88
C THR A 76 -1.53 -3.33 0.37
N LEU A 77 -2.36 -4.16 1.01
CA LEU A 77 -2.01 -4.83 2.26
C LEU A 77 -1.02 -5.98 2.04
N ASP A 78 -1.04 -6.67 0.91
CA ASP A 78 -0.27 -7.89 0.70
C ASP A 78 1.24 -7.68 0.91
N PRO A 79 1.88 -6.63 0.34
CA PRO A 79 3.30 -6.37 0.59
C PRO A 79 3.61 -5.96 2.04
N GLN A 80 2.67 -5.32 2.75
CA GLN A 80 2.85 -4.99 4.18
C GLN A 80 2.71 -6.25 5.05
N SER A 81 1.75 -7.13 4.74
CA SER A 81 1.61 -8.44 5.39
C SER A 81 2.88 -9.26 5.22
N GLN A 82 3.46 -9.27 4.01
CA GLN A 82 4.73 -9.93 3.73
C GLN A 82 5.90 -9.30 4.52
N ALA A 83 5.95 -7.96 4.64
CA ALA A 83 6.94 -7.30 5.49
C ALA A 83 6.83 -7.75 6.96
N GLY A 84 5.62 -7.96 7.46
CA GLY A 84 5.37 -8.55 8.78
C GLY A 84 5.94 -9.96 8.91
N GLU A 85 5.73 -10.82 7.91
CA GLU A 85 6.32 -12.18 7.84
C GLU A 85 7.86 -12.15 7.83
N MET A 86 8.44 -11.13 7.21
CA MET A 86 9.89 -10.93 7.13
C MET A 86 10.49 -10.28 8.39
N GLY A 87 9.68 -9.96 9.39
CA GLY A 87 10.14 -9.30 10.63
C GLY A 87 10.59 -7.85 10.43
N LEU A 88 10.07 -7.17 9.40
CA LEU A 88 10.46 -5.81 9.03
C LEU A 88 9.61 -4.74 9.72
N LEU A 89 8.51 -5.12 10.38
CA LEU A 89 7.53 -4.22 10.98
C LEU A 89 7.55 -4.32 12.50
N GLN A 90 7.18 -3.22 13.16
CA GLN A 90 7.01 -3.14 14.61
C GLN A 90 5.51 -3.25 14.97
N PRO A 91 5.12 -4.11 15.91
CA PRO A 91 3.71 -4.26 16.28
C PRO A 91 3.22 -3.02 17.05
N TYR A 92 2.03 -2.54 16.69
CA TYR A 92 1.37 -1.45 17.40
C TYR A 92 -0.15 -1.57 17.31
N LYS A 93 -0.81 -1.67 18.47
CA LYS A 93 -2.28 -1.66 18.56
C LYS A 93 -2.76 -0.24 18.83
N SER A 94 -3.32 0.41 17.82
CA SER A 94 -3.97 1.72 17.96
C SER A 94 -5.20 1.66 18.88
N GLU A 95 -5.40 2.69 19.69
CA GLU A 95 -6.63 2.87 20.48
C GLU A 95 -7.89 2.98 19.59
N ASN A 96 -7.71 3.42 18.33
CA ASN A 96 -8.80 3.53 17.36
C ASN A 96 -9.18 2.19 16.71
N LEU A 97 -8.49 1.09 17.02
CA LEU A 97 -8.72 -0.18 16.32
C LEU A 97 -10.15 -0.70 16.43
N GLU A 98 -10.82 -0.45 17.56
CA GLU A 98 -12.21 -0.86 17.77
C GLU A 98 -13.20 -0.15 16.82
N GLN A 99 -12.80 0.98 16.23
CA GLN A 99 -13.61 1.72 15.24
C GLN A 99 -13.51 1.10 13.84
N ILE A 100 -12.55 0.20 13.61
CA ILE A 100 -12.40 -0.53 12.35
C ILE A 100 -13.38 -1.70 12.30
N MET A 101 -13.93 -1.95 11.11
CA MET A 101 -14.77 -3.11 10.83
C MET A 101 -14.09 -4.38 11.35
N GLU A 102 -14.82 -5.21 12.11
CA GLU A 102 -14.26 -6.34 12.86
C GLU A 102 -13.36 -7.25 12.01
N LYS A 103 -13.82 -7.61 10.81
CA LYS A 103 -13.07 -8.45 9.85
C LYS A 103 -11.75 -7.84 9.34
N PHE A 104 -11.50 -6.56 9.58
CA PHE A 104 -10.34 -5.81 9.10
C PHE A 104 -9.45 -5.26 10.24
N ARG A 105 -9.68 -5.65 11.49
CA ARG A 105 -8.87 -5.18 12.63
C ARG A 105 -7.44 -5.73 12.61
N ASP A 106 -7.27 -7.01 12.32
CA ASP A 106 -5.93 -7.62 12.15
C ASP A 106 -5.92 -8.53 10.91
N PRO A 107 -6.00 -7.96 9.69
CA PRO A 107 -6.28 -8.71 8.46
C PRO A 107 -5.04 -9.35 7.84
N ALA A 108 -3.83 -8.96 8.27
CA ALA A 108 -2.58 -9.51 7.77
C ALA A 108 -2.45 -11.00 8.10
N LYS A 109 -1.57 -11.70 7.36
CA LYS A 109 -1.32 -13.14 7.57
C LYS A 109 -0.71 -13.41 8.94
N VAL A 110 0.30 -12.63 9.32
CA VAL A 110 0.88 -12.66 10.67
C VAL A 110 0.09 -11.70 11.57
N LYS A 111 -0.47 -12.26 12.63
CA LYS A 111 -1.25 -11.52 13.64
C LYS A 111 -0.34 -10.79 14.60
N GLY A 112 -0.90 -9.77 15.26
CA GLY A 112 -0.19 -8.96 16.24
C GLY A 112 -0.17 -7.46 15.92
N ASN A 113 -1.03 -6.99 15.03
CA ASN A 113 -1.13 -5.57 14.65
C ASN A 113 0.19 -5.02 14.09
N LEU A 114 0.85 -5.80 13.23
CA LEU A 114 2.02 -5.35 12.46
C LEU A 114 1.62 -4.42 11.30
N SER A 115 0.37 -4.51 10.85
CA SER A 115 -0.21 -3.66 9.82
C SER A 115 -1.71 -3.49 10.08
N SER A 116 -2.30 -2.38 9.65
CA SER A 116 -3.73 -2.10 9.86
C SER A 116 -4.39 -1.65 8.56
N ALA A 117 -5.66 -2.03 8.36
CA ALA A 117 -6.43 -1.57 7.22
C ALA A 117 -6.93 -0.13 7.45
N VAL A 118 -6.56 0.79 6.56
CA VAL A 118 -6.95 2.21 6.63
C VAL A 118 -7.98 2.61 5.56
N TYR A 119 -8.13 1.82 4.50
CA TYR A 119 -9.16 1.99 3.47
C TYR A 119 -9.42 0.67 2.74
N VAL A 120 -10.45 0.63 1.90
CA VAL A 120 -10.76 -0.48 0.99
C VAL A 120 -10.86 0.06 -0.43
N GLY A 121 -10.10 -0.52 -1.35
CA GLY A 121 -10.19 -0.26 -2.79
C GLY A 121 -10.82 -1.44 -3.51
N ILE A 122 -11.71 -1.18 -4.46
CA ILE A 122 -12.35 -2.23 -5.27
C ILE A 122 -11.57 -2.41 -6.56
N LEU A 123 -11.15 -3.65 -6.84
CA LEU A 123 -10.54 -3.99 -8.12
C LEU A 123 -11.61 -3.97 -9.23
N GLY A 124 -11.30 -3.27 -10.32
CA GLY A 124 -12.12 -3.18 -11.51
C GLY A 124 -11.35 -2.57 -12.67
N PHE A 125 -12.04 -2.29 -13.77
CA PHE A 125 -11.46 -1.57 -14.90
C PHE A 125 -12.31 -0.34 -15.23
N GLY A 126 -11.64 0.77 -15.56
CA GLY A 126 -12.26 1.96 -16.12
C GLY A 126 -12.24 1.90 -17.65
N VAL A 127 -13.23 2.52 -18.29
CA VAL A 127 -13.35 2.52 -19.76
C VAL A 127 -13.40 3.96 -20.27
N ASN A 128 -12.50 4.30 -21.19
CA ASN A 128 -12.60 5.54 -21.96
C ASN A 128 -13.63 5.35 -23.10
N THR A 129 -14.87 5.76 -22.86
CA THR A 129 -15.99 5.57 -23.80
C THR A 129 -15.82 6.37 -25.09
N GLN A 130 -15.15 7.53 -25.04
CA GLN A 130 -14.84 8.31 -26.22
C GLN A 130 -13.86 7.56 -27.13
N ARG A 131 -12.77 7.03 -26.56
CA ARG A 131 -11.77 6.26 -27.31
C ARG A 131 -12.37 4.99 -27.92
N LEU A 132 -13.24 4.28 -27.20
CA LEU A 132 -13.95 3.13 -27.76
C LEU A 132 -14.86 3.53 -28.93
N LYS A 133 -15.59 4.65 -28.81
CA LYS A 133 -16.44 5.15 -29.88
C LYS A 133 -15.63 5.54 -31.12
N GLU A 134 -14.50 6.23 -30.94
CA GLU A 134 -13.58 6.61 -32.03
C GLU A 134 -13.03 5.40 -32.78
N LYS A 135 -12.79 4.28 -32.07
CA LYS A 135 -12.29 3.03 -32.64
C LYS A 135 -13.39 2.03 -33.02
N ASN A 136 -14.66 2.39 -32.88
CA ASN A 136 -15.82 1.52 -33.09
C ASN A 136 -15.72 0.18 -32.31
N LEU A 137 -15.28 0.25 -31.05
CA LEU A 137 -15.13 -0.89 -30.16
C LEU A 137 -16.32 -0.99 -29.18
N PRO A 138 -16.78 -2.20 -28.83
CA PRO A 138 -17.83 -2.37 -27.85
C PRO A 138 -17.31 -2.09 -26.43
N VAL A 139 -18.21 -1.73 -25.51
CA VAL A 139 -17.87 -1.53 -24.10
C VAL A 139 -17.77 -2.90 -23.41
N PRO A 140 -16.60 -3.30 -22.85
CA PRO A 140 -16.45 -4.57 -22.16
C PRO A 140 -17.32 -4.60 -20.89
N LYS A 141 -17.90 -5.75 -20.58
CA LYS A 141 -18.82 -5.94 -19.43
C LYS A 141 -18.29 -6.90 -18.39
N CYS A 142 -17.31 -7.73 -18.74
CA CYS A 142 -16.66 -8.66 -17.84
C CYS A 142 -15.17 -8.80 -18.13
N TRP A 143 -14.42 -9.41 -17.20
CA TRP A 143 -12.98 -9.64 -17.37
C TRP A 143 -12.65 -10.39 -18.66
N LYS A 144 -13.46 -11.39 -19.04
CA LYS A 144 -13.29 -12.17 -20.27
C LYS A 144 -13.41 -11.33 -21.54
N ASP A 145 -14.18 -10.24 -21.54
CA ASP A 145 -14.26 -9.37 -22.72
C ASP A 145 -12.90 -8.73 -23.02
N LEU A 146 -12.11 -8.43 -21.99
CA LEU A 146 -10.80 -7.79 -22.14
C LEU A 146 -9.77 -8.64 -22.92
N THR A 147 -10.02 -9.94 -23.11
CA THR A 147 -9.14 -10.81 -23.91
C THR A 147 -9.54 -10.88 -25.39
N LYS A 148 -10.64 -10.23 -25.79
CA LYS A 148 -11.07 -10.20 -27.20
C LYS A 148 -10.05 -9.44 -28.05
N PRO A 149 -9.70 -9.95 -29.25
CA PRO A 149 -8.64 -9.35 -30.08
C PRO A 149 -8.96 -7.93 -30.58
N GLU A 150 -10.23 -7.52 -30.54
CA GLU A 150 -10.65 -6.15 -30.86
C GLU A 150 -10.05 -5.09 -29.91
N TYR A 151 -9.64 -5.47 -28.69
CA TYR A 151 -8.98 -4.59 -27.74
C TYR A 151 -7.45 -4.59 -27.84
N LYS A 152 -6.88 -5.12 -28.94
CA LYS A 152 -5.43 -5.18 -29.11
C LYS A 152 -4.78 -3.79 -29.03
N GLY A 153 -3.90 -3.60 -28.03
CA GLY A 153 -3.22 -2.34 -27.78
C GLY A 153 -4.09 -1.27 -27.11
N GLU A 154 -5.25 -1.65 -26.57
CA GLU A 154 -6.22 -0.73 -25.95
C GLU A 154 -6.32 -0.89 -24.42
N ILE A 155 -5.52 -1.79 -23.85
CA ILE A 155 -5.54 -2.10 -22.42
C ILE A 155 -4.22 -1.67 -21.79
N GLN A 156 -4.28 -1.17 -20.55
CA GLN A 156 -3.12 -0.93 -19.70
C GLN A 156 -3.37 -1.54 -18.33
N ILE A 157 -2.35 -2.19 -17.79
CA ILE A 157 -2.29 -2.71 -16.44
C ILE A 157 -0.86 -2.56 -15.94
N ALA A 158 -0.68 -2.29 -14.66
CA ALA A 158 0.65 -2.10 -14.07
C ALA A 158 1.44 -3.43 -14.00
N ASP A 159 2.76 -3.33 -13.83
CA ASP A 159 3.65 -4.48 -13.60
C ASP A 159 3.56 -4.95 -12.13
N PRO A 160 3.21 -6.23 -11.86
CA PRO A 160 3.14 -6.78 -10.51
C PRO A 160 4.47 -6.79 -9.74
N GLN A 161 5.63 -6.66 -10.41
CA GLN A 161 6.93 -6.56 -9.75
C GLN A 161 7.09 -5.26 -8.95
N SER A 162 6.38 -4.19 -9.33
CA SER A 162 6.46 -2.88 -8.66
C SER A 162 5.13 -2.46 -8.04
N SER A 163 4.01 -2.90 -8.63
CA SER A 163 2.66 -2.46 -8.28
C SER A 163 1.93 -3.48 -7.43
N GLY A 164 1.59 -3.07 -6.21
CA GLY A 164 0.69 -3.83 -5.34
C GLY A 164 -0.67 -4.08 -5.98
N THR A 165 -1.21 -3.12 -6.74
CA THR A 165 -2.51 -3.27 -7.44
C THR A 165 -2.46 -4.39 -8.48
N ALA A 166 -1.35 -4.52 -9.21
CA ALA A 166 -1.20 -5.60 -10.18
C ALA A 166 -1.03 -6.97 -9.51
N TYR A 167 -0.35 -7.03 -8.36
CA TYR A 167 -0.37 -8.24 -7.52
C TYR A 167 -1.78 -8.57 -7.01
N THR A 168 -2.53 -7.58 -6.53
CA THR A 168 -3.93 -7.78 -6.11
C THR A 168 -4.80 -8.29 -7.26
N ALA A 169 -4.59 -7.82 -8.50
CA ALA A 169 -5.28 -8.35 -9.67
C ALA A 169 -4.94 -9.82 -9.92
N LEU A 170 -3.65 -10.18 -9.94
CA LEU A 170 -3.18 -11.56 -10.06
C LEU A 170 -3.80 -12.46 -8.99
N ALA A 171 -3.67 -12.10 -7.72
CA ALA A 171 -4.19 -12.87 -6.60
C ALA A 171 -5.72 -12.99 -6.64
N THR A 172 -6.43 -11.98 -7.14
CA THR A 172 -7.89 -12.03 -7.32
C THR A 172 -8.27 -13.04 -8.40
N PHE A 173 -7.61 -13.02 -9.56
CA PHE A 173 -7.89 -13.97 -10.63
C PHE A 173 -7.60 -15.41 -10.21
N VAL A 174 -6.49 -15.65 -9.49
CA VAL A 174 -6.16 -16.96 -8.92
C VAL A 174 -7.24 -17.43 -7.94
N GLN A 175 -7.75 -16.54 -7.07
CA GLN A 175 -8.83 -16.89 -6.14
C GLN A 175 -10.18 -17.15 -6.85
N LEU A 176 -10.46 -16.45 -7.95
CA LEU A 176 -11.70 -16.61 -8.70
C LEU A 176 -11.74 -17.87 -9.56
N TRP A 177 -10.61 -18.25 -10.18
CA TRP A 177 -10.58 -19.25 -11.25
C TRP A 177 -9.58 -20.40 -11.00
N GLY A 178 -8.77 -20.32 -9.94
CA GLY A 178 -7.61 -21.18 -9.78
C GLY A 178 -6.41 -20.69 -10.60
N GLU A 179 -5.23 -21.21 -10.26
CA GLU A 179 -3.96 -20.71 -10.78
C GLU A 179 -3.83 -20.87 -12.30
N ASP A 180 -4.01 -22.08 -12.83
CA ASP A 180 -3.86 -22.36 -14.26
C ASP A 180 -4.77 -21.47 -15.12
N GLN A 181 -6.06 -21.36 -14.76
CA GLN A 181 -7.02 -20.55 -15.50
C GLN A 181 -6.72 -19.05 -15.40
N ALA A 182 -6.22 -18.58 -14.25
CA ALA A 182 -5.80 -17.19 -14.09
C ALA A 182 -4.59 -16.85 -14.96
N PHE A 183 -3.59 -17.73 -15.02
CA PHE A 183 -2.43 -17.52 -15.88
C PHE A 183 -2.77 -17.62 -17.38
N ASP A 184 -3.69 -18.51 -17.77
CA ASP A 184 -4.22 -18.55 -19.13
C ASP A 184 -4.96 -17.26 -19.49
N TYR A 185 -5.77 -16.72 -18.57
CA TYR A 185 -6.41 -15.43 -18.75
C TYR A 185 -5.39 -14.30 -18.94
N LEU A 186 -4.38 -14.22 -18.06
CA LEU A 186 -3.34 -13.18 -18.12
C LEU A 186 -2.52 -13.27 -19.42
N LYS A 187 -2.24 -14.48 -19.90
CA LYS A 187 -1.57 -14.71 -21.19
C LYS A 187 -2.40 -14.17 -22.36
N GLN A 188 -3.71 -14.40 -22.36
CA GLN A 188 -4.60 -13.84 -23.39
C GLN A 188 -4.72 -12.32 -23.26
N LEU A 189 -4.86 -11.79 -22.03
CA LEU A 189 -4.93 -10.36 -21.76
C LEU A 189 -3.66 -9.64 -22.24
N ASN A 190 -2.48 -10.25 -22.05
CA ASN A 190 -1.20 -9.70 -22.51
C ASN A 190 -1.17 -9.43 -24.02
N GLY A 191 -1.90 -10.21 -24.83
CA GLY A 191 -2.06 -9.95 -26.26
C GLY A 191 -2.72 -8.60 -26.59
N ASN A 192 -3.39 -7.99 -25.61
CA ASN A 192 -4.11 -6.74 -25.75
C ASN A 192 -3.49 -5.56 -24.97
N VAL A 193 -2.51 -5.81 -24.11
CA VAL A 193 -1.85 -4.75 -23.33
C VAL A 193 -0.97 -3.90 -24.25
N SER A 194 -1.11 -2.58 -24.14
CA SER A 194 -0.19 -1.61 -24.74
C SER A 194 0.98 -1.39 -23.80
N GLN A 195 2.08 -2.08 -24.07
CA GLN A 195 3.42 -1.78 -23.54
C GLN A 195 4.36 -1.51 -24.70
#